data_AF-A0A1B6GHG8-F1
#
_entry.id   AF-A0A1B6GHG8-F1
#
_cell.length_a   1.000
_cell.length_b   1.000
_cell.length_c   1.000
_cell.angle_alpha   90.00
_cell.angle_beta   90.00
_cell.angle_gamma   90.00
#
_symmetry.space_group_name_H-M   'P 1'
#
loop_
_entity.id
_entity.type
_entity.pdbx_description
1 polymer ?
#
loop_
_entity_poly.entity_id
_entity_poly.type
_entity_poly.pdbx_seq_one_letter_code
_entity_poly.pdbx_strand_id
1 'polypeptide(L)'
;DCNISISKSPEGVDSEDEGEIMEQEAVVSLHTRYQMAGLVCWLEKSPELLANVPQFIFQSIRDIVKSIGRCSLVLWYSCTPPDTWSSSPPSQLPLPTPQLQDIDMLRQVIFRISLFGWTSRTQFEETWMSLLTVLSASPSPDSEQDEVQAIMQGNSVAVQAITSLLVQTLLLPTPGHPNTGCLLHSSRDKPLVLPSQWGPKLEGVVDKLYWKLKESQRVTRTGVRVCHLHHRSNIDRLHNSCKYGYGQVSVDFLKTAVMSVEERATSTVNMDYLEHQKRISESGLDLQSCLQFLLDLYSQWTQPKVNVTLSLLLEIVRS
;
A
#
# COMPACT_ATOMS: atom_id res chain seq x y z
N ASP A 1 -55.72 -9.32 -37.29
CA ASP A 1 -56.59 -10.17 -36.46
C ASP A 1 -55.93 -11.49 -36.10
N CYS A 2 -55.53 -11.63 -34.84
CA CYS A 2 -55.89 -12.76 -33.96
C CYS A 2 -55.02 -12.73 -32.70
N ASN A 3 -55.58 -12.07 -31.67
CA ASN A 3 -55.51 -12.32 -30.23
C ASN A 3 -54.45 -13.29 -29.70
N ILE A 4 -53.49 -12.75 -28.95
CA ILE A 4 -52.76 -13.49 -27.91
C ILE A 4 -53.36 -13.09 -26.56
N SER A 5 -54.07 -14.03 -25.96
CA SER A 5 -54.69 -13.92 -24.65
C SER A 5 -53.63 -13.91 -23.55
N ILE A 6 -53.63 -12.84 -22.75
CA ILE A 6 -52.94 -12.76 -21.47
C ILE A 6 -53.71 -13.63 -20.47
N SER A 7 -53.08 -14.66 -19.90
CA SER A 7 -53.35 -15.14 -18.54
C SER A 7 -52.45 -16.32 -18.19
N LYS A 8 -51.46 -16.05 -17.33
CA LYS A 8 -51.09 -16.88 -16.17
C LYS A 8 -49.92 -16.19 -15.46
N SER A 9 -50.25 -15.51 -14.37
CA SER A 9 -49.30 -15.25 -13.29
C SER A 9 -48.84 -16.61 -12.72
N PRO A 10 -47.55 -16.83 -12.47
CA PRO A 10 -47.16 -17.72 -11.40
C PRO A 10 -47.23 -16.92 -10.10
N GLU A 11 -48.31 -17.15 -9.34
CA GLU A 11 -48.33 -16.91 -7.91
C GLU A 11 -47.32 -17.87 -7.24
N GLY A 12 -46.57 -17.38 -6.26
CA GLY A 12 -45.89 -18.18 -5.24
C GLY A 12 -44.55 -18.79 -5.64
N VAL A 13 -43.48 -17.98 -5.61
CA VAL A 13 -42.17 -18.48 -5.15
C VAL A 13 -42.01 -17.96 -3.73
N ASP A 14 -41.80 -18.88 -2.81
CA ASP A 14 -41.99 -18.73 -1.37
C ASP A 14 -41.04 -17.68 -0.76
N SER A 15 -41.62 -16.72 -0.02
CA SER A 15 -40.87 -15.73 0.77
C SER A 15 -40.04 -16.35 1.91
N GLU A 16 -40.36 -17.59 2.31
CA GLU A 16 -39.60 -18.35 3.31
C GLU A 16 -38.30 -18.92 2.72
N ASP A 17 -38.34 -19.39 1.47
CA ASP A 17 -37.18 -19.99 0.78
C ASP A 17 -36.14 -18.91 0.40
N GLU A 18 -36.58 -17.70 0.03
CA GLU A 18 -35.68 -16.54 -0.13
C GLU A 18 -35.03 -16.12 1.20
N GLY A 19 -35.74 -16.25 2.33
CA GLY A 19 -35.23 -15.95 3.66
C GLY A 19 -34.13 -16.91 4.11
N GLU A 20 -34.33 -18.22 3.92
CA GLU A 20 -33.34 -19.24 4.25
C GLU A 20 -32.08 -19.14 3.39
N ILE A 21 -32.21 -18.82 2.09
CA ILE A 21 -31.07 -18.61 1.20
C ILE A 21 -30.23 -17.40 1.65
N MET A 22 -30.87 -16.28 1.98
CA MET A 22 -30.16 -15.09 2.48
C MET A 22 -29.44 -15.35 3.80
N GLU A 23 -30.03 -16.12 4.71
CA GLU A 23 -29.40 -16.48 5.98
C GLU A 23 -28.18 -17.39 5.75
N GLN A 24 -28.29 -18.38 4.86
CA GLN A 24 -27.18 -19.26 4.51
C GLN A 24 -26.03 -18.50 3.83
N GLU A 25 -26.34 -17.56 2.94
CA GLU A 25 -25.33 -16.69 2.32
C GLU A 25 -24.62 -15.79 3.35
N ALA A 26 -25.35 -15.30 4.35
CA ALA A 26 -24.79 -14.50 5.44
C ALA A 26 -23.82 -15.33 6.29
N VAL A 27 -24.16 -16.58 6.62
CA VAL A 27 -23.31 -17.51 7.36
C VAL A 27 -22.02 -17.83 6.59
N VAL A 28 -22.14 -18.17 5.31
CA VAL A 28 -20.97 -18.45 4.45
C VAL A 28 -20.07 -17.23 4.31
N SER A 29 -20.67 -16.04 4.15
CA SER A 29 -19.95 -14.78 4.07
C SER A 29 -19.19 -14.47 5.36
N LEU A 30 -19.80 -14.65 6.52
CA LEU A 30 -19.16 -14.47 7.82
C LEU A 30 -18.04 -15.48 8.04
N HIS A 31 -18.28 -16.76 7.71
CA HIS A 31 -17.25 -17.79 7.79
C HIS A 31 -16.03 -17.44 6.92
N THR A 32 -16.26 -16.96 5.69
CA THR A 32 -15.20 -16.55 4.77
C THR A 32 -14.36 -15.41 5.34
N ARG A 33 -15.00 -14.40 5.95
CA ARG A 33 -14.30 -13.30 6.64
C ARG A 33 -13.42 -13.80 7.78
N TYR A 34 -13.94 -14.70 8.61
CA TYR A 34 -13.19 -15.27 9.73
C TYR A 34 -11.98 -16.09 9.28
N GLN A 35 -12.15 -16.95 8.28
CA GLN A 35 -11.04 -17.72 7.68
C GLN A 35 -9.96 -16.80 7.11
N MET A 36 -10.38 -15.77 6.38
CA MET A 36 -9.47 -14.78 5.80
C MET A 36 -8.66 -14.07 6.89
N ALA A 37 -9.32 -13.61 7.96
CA ALA A 37 -8.63 -12.96 9.06
C ALA A 37 -7.68 -13.92 9.82
N GLY A 38 -8.02 -15.19 9.94
CA GLY A 38 -7.11 -16.23 10.45
C GLY A 38 -5.82 -16.32 9.63
N LEU A 39 -5.92 -16.27 8.30
CA LEU A 39 -4.75 -16.26 7.41
C LEU A 39 -3.91 -14.98 7.57
N VAL A 40 -4.54 -13.83 7.79
CA VAL A 40 -3.84 -12.57 8.07
C VAL A 40 -3.08 -12.64 9.38
N CYS A 41 -3.72 -13.13 10.45
CA CYS A 41 -3.07 -13.32 11.75
C CYS A 41 -1.92 -14.31 11.68
N TRP A 42 -2.05 -15.36 10.85
CA TRP A 42 -0.96 -16.28 10.58
C TRP A 42 0.22 -15.59 9.88
N LEU A 43 -0.03 -14.76 8.86
CA LEU A 43 1.01 -13.97 8.20
C LEU A 43 1.69 -12.96 9.14
N GLU A 44 0.93 -12.38 10.07
CA GLU A 44 1.43 -11.43 11.07
C GLU A 44 2.41 -12.08 12.05
N LYS A 45 2.09 -13.29 12.52
CA LYS A 45 2.93 -14.09 13.44
C LYS A 45 4.03 -14.88 12.73
N SER A 46 4.15 -14.75 11.41
CA SER A 46 4.99 -15.63 10.58
C SER A 46 6.51 -15.61 10.79
N PRO A 47 7.22 -14.62 11.38
CA PRO A 47 8.67 -14.80 11.57
C PRO A 47 9.04 -16.06 12.37
N GLU A 48 8.14 -16.57 13.22
CA GLU A 48 8.36 -17.76 14.05
C GLU A 48 7.80 -19.07 13.42
N LEU A 49 6.81 -18.98 12.53
CA LEU A 49 6.07 -20.13 11.97
C LEU A 49 6.56 -20.59 10.59
N LEU A 50 7.55 -19.91 10.02
CA LEU A 50 8.18 -20.24 8.73
C LEU A 50 8.83 -21.63 8.69
N ALA A 51 9.02 -22.29 9.83
CA ALA A 51 9.59 -23.64 9.90
C ALA A 51 8.72 -24.71 9.22
N ASN A 52 7.40 -24.52 9.19
CA ASN A 52 6.45 -25.57 8.77
C ASN A 52 5.94 -25.45 7.33
N VAL A 53 6.22 -24.34 6.63
CA VAL A 53 5.80 -24.12 5.24
C VAL A 53 7.02 -24.02 4.33
N PRO A 54 7.11 -24.85 3.27
CA PRO A 54 8.20 -24.75 2.31
C PRO A 54 8.30 -23.34 1.70
N GLN A 55 9.49 -22.76 1.75
CA GLN A 55 9.76 -21.38 1.30
C GLN A 55 9.31 -21.09 -0.14
N PHE A 56 9.30 -22.12 -1.01
CA PHE A 56 8.90 -21.97 -2.41
C PHE A 56 7.38 -21.76 -2.60
N ILE A 57 6.54 -22.20 -1.65
CA ILE A 57 5.08 -22.02 -1.67
C ILE A 57 4.68 -20.80 -0.85
N PHE A 58 5.44 -20.48 0.20
CA PHE A 58 5.12 -19.39 1.12
C PHE A 58 4.85 -18.06 0.40
N GLN A 59 5.68 -17.69 -0.57
CA GLN A 59 5.48 -16.46 -1.33
C GLN A 59 4.17 -16.49 -2.14
N SER A 60 3.84 -17.62 -2.77
CA SER A 60 2.58 -17.80 -3.48
C SER A 60 1.37 -17.71 -2.55
N ILE A 61 1.42 -18.34 -1.37
CA ILE A 61 0.35 -18.23 -0.37
C ILE A 61 0.20 -16.77 0.07
N ARG A 62 1.31 -16.10 0.41
CA ARG A 62 1.28 -14.71 0.84
C ARG A 62 0.65 -13.80 -0.22
N ASP A 63 0.99 -14.00 -1.49
CA ASP A 63 0.44 -13.19 -2.58
C ASP A 63 -1.04 -13.51 -2.84
N ILE A 64 -1.47 -14.77 -2.71
CA ILE A 64 -2.88 -15.16 -2.76
C ILE A 64 -3.67 -14.48 -1.64
N VAL A 65 -3.18 -14.55 -0.39
CA VAL A 65 -3.82 -13.92 0.77
C VAL A 65 -3.94 -12.40 0.55
N LYS A 66 -2.86 -11.73 0.13
CA LYS A 66 -2.92 -10.29 -0.20
C LYS A 66 -3.95 -9.95 -1.29
N SER A 67 -4.11 -10.80 -2.31
CA SER A 67 -5.07 -10.56 -3.39
C SER A 67 -6.51 -10.79 -2.93
N ILE A 68 -6.79 -11.92 -2.26
CA ILE A 68 -8.14 -12.25 -1.76
C ILE A 68 -8.57 -11.26 -0.67
N GLY A 69 -7.65 -10.87 0.22
CA GLY A 69 -7.93 -9.89 1.26
C GLY A 69 -8.28 -8.49 0.77
N ARG A 70 -8.06 -8.20 -0.52
CA ARG A 70 -8.50 -6.96 -1.16
C ARG A 70 -9.92 -7.03 -1.74
N CYS A 71 -10.56 -8.20 -1.73
CA CYS A 71 -11.95 -8.34 -2.15
C CYS A 71 -12.90 -7.65 -1.17
N SER A 72 -13.90 -6.93 -1.68
CA SER A 72 -14.86 -6.15 -0.87
C SER A 72 -15.54 -6.94 0.24
N LEU A 73 -15.79 -8.24 0.01
CA LEU A 73 -16.40 -9.15 0.98
C LEU A 73 -15.61 -9.22 2.30
N VAL A 74 -14.26 -9.25 2.21
CA VAL A 74 -13.37 -9.56 3.34
C VAL A 74 -12.45 -8.40 3.72
N LEU A 75 -12.32 -7.37 2.87
CA LEU A 75 -11.33 -6.31 3.02
C LEU A 75 -11.41 -5.61 4.39
N TRP A 76 -12.57 -5.06 4.72
CA TRP A 76 -12.72 -4.31 5.99
C TRP A 76 -12.50 -5.21 7.20
N TYR A 77 -13.02 -6.44 7.16
CA TYR A 77 -12.80 -7.40 8.24
C TYR A 77 -11.32 -7.78 8.38
N SER A 78 -10.60 -7.88 7.27
CA SER A 78 -9.16 -8.23 7.24
C SER A 78 -8.27 -7.07 7.67
N CYS A 79 -8.71 -5.82 7.47
CA CYS A 79 -8.01 -4.61 7.91
C CYS A 79 -8.22 -4.30 9.40
N THR A 80 -9.25 -4.87 10.01
CA THR A 80 -9.61 -4.65 11.41
C THR A 80 -9.02 -5.71 12.32
N PRO A 81 -8.25 -5.35 13.37
CA PRO A 81 -7.70 -6.30 14.32
C PRO A 81 -8.76 -7.15 15.06
N PRO A 82 -8.47 -8.43 15.37
CA PRO A 82 -9.44 -9.36 15.95
C PRO A 82 -10.11 -8.90 17.24
N ASP A 83 -9.36 -8.22 18.12
CA ASP A 83 -9.86 -7.81 19.44
C ASP A 83 -10.92 -6.71 19.36
N THR A 84 -11.13 -6.13 18.17
CA THR A 84 -12.11 -5.07 17.91
C THR A 84 -13.38 -5.57 17.22
N TRP A 85 -13.45 -6.87 16.90
CA TRP A 85 -14.62 -7.43 16.22
C TRP A 85 -15.85 -7.49 17.13
N SER A 86 -16.93 -6.84 16.71
CA SER A 86 -18.25 -7.04 17.30
C SER A 86 -18.89 -8.35 16.85
N SER A 87 -19.81 -8.88 17.66
CA SER A 87 -20.60 -10.09 17.34
C SER A 87 -21.45 -9.95 16.07
N SER A 88 -21.74 -8.72 15.64
CA SER A 88 -22.30 -8.42 14.32
C SER A 88 -21.20 -7.81 13.45
N PRO A 89 -20.82 -8.41 12.31
CA PRO A 89 -19.83 -7.85 11.40
C PRO A 89 -20.39 -6.58 10.77
N PRO A 90 -19.83 -5.39 11.03
CA PRO A 90 -20.30 -4.19 10.38
C PRO A 90 -20.02 -4.25 8.87
N SER A 91 -20.98 -3.81 8.08
CA SER A 91 -20.90 -3.74 6.62
C SER A 91 -19.82 -2.76 6.13
N GLN A 92 -19.52 -1.72 6.92
CA GLN A 92 -18.42 -0.77 6.75
C GLN A 92 -18.12 -0.22 8.15
N LEU A 93 -16.95 -0.49 8.72
CA LEU A 93 -16.49 0.27 9.88
C LEU A 93 -15.20 0.98 9.48
N PRO A 94 -15.11 2.32 9.65
CA PRO A 94 -13.81 2.98 9.69
C PRO A 94 -12.98 2.36 10.82
N LEU A 95 -11.65 2.40 10.69
CA LEU A 95 -10.76 1.91 11.76
C LEU A 95 -11.21 2.48 13.10
N PRO A 96 -11.26 1.68 14.17
CA PRO A 96 -11.74 2.15 15.46
C PRO A 96 -10.72 3.11 16.09
N THR A 97 -10.87 4.39 15.76
CA THR A 97 -9.98 5.48 16.16
C THR A 97 -9.64 5.53 17.66
N PRO A 98 -10.57 5.32 18.61
CA PRO A 98 -10.21 5.35 20.03
C PRO A 98 -9.30 4.18 20.46
N GLN A 99 -9.37 3.04 19.77
CA GLN A 99 -8.57 1.85 20.09
C GLN A 99 -7.15 1.95 19.50
N LEU A 100 -6.91 2.87 18.55
CA LEU A 100 -5.57 3.09 17.97
C LEU A 100 -4.57 3.76 18.91
N GLN A 101 -5.01 4.21 20.09
CA GLN A 101 -4.10 4.68 21.15
C GLN A 101 -3.31 3.51 21.77
N ASP A 102 -3.81 2.28 21.67
CA ASP A 102 -3.03 1.08 21.99
C ASP A 102 -1.98 0.84 20.89
N ILE A 103 -0.72 0.80 21.29
CA ILE A 103 0.42 0.66 20.38
C ILE A 103 0.40 -0.70 19.68
N ASP A 104 -0.02 -1.77 20.36
CA ASP A 104 -0.07 -3.10 19.76
C ASP A 104 -1.19 -3.18 18.73
N MET A 105 -2.34 -2.56 19.02
CA MET A 105 -3.43 -2.35 18.07
C MET A 105 -2.96 -1.58 16.83
N LEU A 106 -2.23 -0.49 17.03
CA LEU A 106 -1.69 0.33 15.95
C LEU A 106 -0.68 -0.46 15.08
N ARG A 107 0.18 -1.29 15.68
CA ARG A 107 1.09 -2.18 14.94
C ARG A 107 0.33 -3.19 14.08
N GLN A 108 -0.73 -3.78 14.62
CA GLN A 108 -1.59 -4.72 13.89
C GLN A 108 -2.24 -4.04 12.67
N VAL A 109 -2.69 -2.80 12.84
CA VAL A 109 -3.24 -1.97 11.77
C VAL A 109 -2.18 -1.66 10.71
N ILE A 110 -0.97 -1.24 11.10
CA ILE A 110 0.13 -0.95 10.18
C ILE A 110 0.50 -2.18 9.36
N PHE A 111 0.55 -3.35 9.99
CA PHE A 111 0.81 -4.60 9.29
C PHE A 111 -0.22 -4.85 8.19
N ARG A 112 -1.51 -4.68 8.51
CA ARG A 112 -2.64 -4.89 7.57
C ARG A 112 -2.64 -3.87 6.43
N ILE A 113 -2.45 -2.59 6.73
CA ILE A 113 -2.32 -1.53 5.71
C ILE A 113 -1.11 -1.80 4.81
N SER A 114 0.01 -2.26 5.37
CA SER A 114 1.21 -2.59 4.58
C SER A 114 1.02 -3.86 3.73
N LEU A 115 0.24 -4.82 4.23
CA LEU A 115 -0.05 -6.08 3.56
C LEU A 115 -0.98 -5.86 2.37
N PHE A 116 -2.09 -5.16 2.59
CA PHE A 116 -3.14 -4.98 1.59
C PHE A 116 -2.99 -3.71 0.79
N GLY A 117 -2.42 -2.65 1.34
CA GLY A 117 -2.49 -1.31 0.78
C GLY A 117 -3.91 -0.75 0.86
N TRP A 118 -4.31 0.01 -0.16
CA TRP A 118 -5.65 0.59 -0.26
C TRP A 118 -6.29 0.29 -1.62
N THR A 119 -7.62 0.28 -1.65
CA THR A 119 -8.43 -0.08 -2.84
C THR A 119 -9.25 1.08 -3.36
N SER A 120 -9.45 2.12 -2.56
CA SER A 120 -10.22 3.32 -2.93
C SER A 120 -9.65 4.57 -2.26
N ARG A 121 -9.99 5.73 -2.83
CA ARG A 121 -9.72 7.05 -2.24
C ARG A 121 -10.29 7.14 -0.82
N THR A 122 -11.53 6.71 -0.62
CA THR A 122 -12.19 6.74 0.69
C THR A 122 -11.44 5.94 1.73
N GLN A 123 -10.99 4.71 1.39
CA GLN A 123 -10.21 3.89 2.31
C GLN A 123 -8.88 4.57 2.68
N PHE A 124 -8.22 5.21 1.72
CA PHE A 124 -7.01 5.98 1.98
C PHE A 124 -7.28 7.16 2.92
N GLU A 125 -8.30 7.97 2.65
CA GLU A 125 -8.65 9.15 3.44
C GLU A 125 -9.09 8.79 4.87
N GLU A 126 -9.87 7.72 5.03
CA GLU A 126 -10.26 7.21 6.36
C GLU A 126 -9.05 6.73 7.15
N THR A 127 -8.18 5.93 6.51
CA THR A 127 -6.94 5.45 7.14
C THR A 127 -6.05 6.63 7.54
N TRP A 128 -5.91 7.62 6.66
CA TRP A 128 -5.17 8.85 6.91
C TRP A 128 -5.73 9.60 8.13
N MET A 129 -7.04 9.85 8.18
CA MET A 129 -7.69 10.56 9.30
C MET A 129 -7.59 9.79 10.63
N SER A 130 -7.69 8.47 10.60
CA SER A 130 -7.50 7.63 11.79
C SER A 130 -6.06 7.77 12.33
N LEU A 131 -5.05 7.76 11.46
CA LEU A 131 -3.65 7.95 11.86
C LEU A 131 -3.36 9.37 12.35
N LEU A 132 -3.97 10.39 11.74
CA LEU A 132 -3.87 11.77 12.22
C LEU A 132 -4.46 11.94 13.61
N THR A 133 -5.50 11.19 13.94
CA THR A 133 -6.10 11.25 15.28
C THR A 133 -5.14 10.73 16.35
N VAL A 134 -4.36 9.68 16.03
CA VAL A 134 -3.28 9.21 16.92
C VAL A 134 -2.21 10.28 17.06
N LEU A 135 -1.75 10.89 15.95
CA LEU A 135 -0.74 11.96 15.98
C LEU A 135 -1.19 13.21 16.74
N SER A 136 -2.50 13.46 16.80
CA SER A 136 -3.08 14.61 17.50
C SER A 136 -3.13 14.42 19.02
N ALA A 137 -2.77 13.24 19.53
CA ALA A 137 -2.64 13.01 20.96
C ALA A 137 -1.51 13.89 21.51
N SER A 138 -1.89 14.84 22.37
CA SER A 138 -0.97 15.71 23.08
C SER A 138 -1.07 15.46 24.58
N PRO A 139 0.05 15.39 25.31
CA PRO A 139 0.01 15.26 26.75
C PRO A 139 -0.65 16.48 27.39
N SER A 140 -1.46 16.25 28.42
CA SER A 140 -2.01 17.34 29.24
C SER A 140 -0.92 17.91 30.15
N PRO A 141 -1.04 19.16 30.65
CA PRO A 141 -0.04 19.73 31.56
C PRO A 141 0.08 18.94 32.87
N ASP A 142 -0.93 18.16 33.24
CA ASP A 142 -0.97 17.31 34.44
C ASP A 142 -0.63 15.84 34.15
N SER A 143 -0.29 15.50 32.90
CA SER A 143 0.01 14.12 32.50
C SER A 143 1.28 13.60 33.17
N GLU A 144 1.21 12.36 33.64
CA GLU A 144 2.37 11.68 34.23
C GLU A 144 3.45 11.42 33.17
N GLN A 145 4.71 11.32 33.60
CA GLN A 145 5.83 11.12 32.68
C GLN A 145 5.67 9.84 31.83
N ASP A 146 5.11 8.78 32.40
CA ASP A 146 4.86 7.51 31.70
C ASP A 146 3.77 7.66 30.63
N GLU A 147 2.73 8.44 30.90
CA GLU A 147 1.67 8.77 29.92
C GLU A 147 2.25 9.58 28.75
N VAL A 148 3.07 10.59 29.06
CA VAL A 148 3.77 11.38 28.04
C VAL A 148 4.64 10.49 27.15
N GLN A 149 5.37 9.54 27.73
CA GLN A 149 6.20 8.61 26.97
C GLN A 149 5.37 7.68 26.08
N ALA A 150 4.24 7.17 26.58
CA ALA A 150 3.33 6.33 25.80
C ALA A 150 2.74 7.08 24.60
N ILE A 151 2.29 8.32 24.80
CA ILE A 151 1.79 9.20 23.72
C ILE A 151 2.89 9.41 22.66
N MET A 152 4.10 9.72 23.09
CA MET A 152 5.23 9.98 22.17
C MET A 152 5.62 8.72 21.38
N GLN A 153 5.53 7.55 21.99
CA GLN A 153 5.76 6.27 21.32
C GLN A 153 4.63 5.98 20.31
N GLY A 154 3.37 6.20 20.67
CA GLY A 154 2.23 6.10 19.76
C GLY A 154 2.38 7.00 18.55
N ASN A 155 2.79 8.26 18.76
CA ASN A 155 3.09 9.22 17.69
C ASN A 155 4.21 8.73 16.76
N SER A 156 5.28 8.14 17.31
CA SER A 156 6.37 7.59 16.48
C SER A 156 5.89 6.45 15.58
N VAL A 157 5.08 5.54 16.12
CA VAL A 157 4.51 4.43 15.35
C VAL A 157 3.48 4.94 14.32
N ALA A 158 2.71 5.98 14.65
CA ALA A 158 1.79 6.62 13.70
C ALA A 158 2.53 7.34 12.56
N VAL A 159 3.68 7.98 12.82
CA VAL A 159 4.54 8.51 11.76
C VAL A 159 4.96 7.41 10.80
N GLN A 160 5.47 6.27 11.31
CA GLN A 160 5.84 5.11 10.47
C GLN A 160 4.67 4.59 9.62
N ALA A 161 3.46 4.58 10.19
CA ALA A 161 2.24 4.18 9.50
C ALA A 161 1.94 5.11 8.32
N ILE A 162 2.01 6.42 8.57
CA ILE A 162 1.76 7.45 7.57
C ILE A 162 2.81 7.40 6.47
N THR A 163 4.09 7.28 6.81
CA THR A 163 5.15 7.10 5.81
C THR A 163 4.87 5.88 4.93
N SER A 164 4.46 4.76 5.55
CA SER A 164 4.13 3.52 4.82
C SER A 164 2.93 3.71 3.89
N LEU A 165 1.87 4.40 4.35
CA LEU A 165 0.68 4.72 3.56
C LEU A 165 1.02 5.62 2.36
N LEU A 166 1.83 6.65 2.58
CA LEU A 166 2.25 7.58 1.52
C LEU A 166 3.22 6.93 0.53
N VAL A 167 4.14 6.09 0.98
CA VAL A 167 5.04 5.34 0.08
C VAL A 167 4.26 4.42 -0.87
N GLN A 168 3.08 3.91 -0.47
CA GLN A 168 2.23 3.13 -1.37
C GLN A 168 1.66 3.94 -2.54
N THR A 169 1.64 5.27 -2.46
CA THR A 169 1.25 6.13 -3.59
C THR A 169 2.27 6.05 -4.74
N LEU A 170 3.52 5.68 -4.43
CA LEU A 170 4.59 5.45 -5.41
C LEU A 170 4.47 4.10 -6.13
N LEU A 171 3.47 3.26 -5.83
CA LEU A 171 3.30 1.97 -6.49
C LEU A 171 2.70 2.15 -7.90
N LEU A 172 3.35 1.58 -8.90
CA LEU A 172 2.88 1.52 -10.28
C LEU A 172 2.69 0.06 -10.74
N PRO A 173 1.63 -0.27 -11.50
CA PRO A 173 0.77 0.67 -12.21
C PRO A 173 -0.38 1.24 -11.39
N THR A 174 -0.83 0.54 -10.36
CA THR A 174 -1.96 0.96 -9.53
C THR A 174 -1.45 1.39 -8.16
N PRO A 175 -1.49 2.68 -7.83
CA PRO A 175 -1.15 3.17 -6.50
C PRO A 175 -1.95 2.42 -5.43
N GLY A 176 -1.32 2.14 -4.29
CA GLY A 176 -1.98 1.41 -3.20
C GLY A 176 -2.14 -0.09 -3.39
N HIS A 177 -1.63 -0.70 -4.48
CA HIS A 177 -1.78 -2.14 -4.74
C HIS A 177 -0.44 -2.91 -4.62
N PRO A 178 -0.10 -3.51 -3.45
CA PRO A 178 1.23 -4.09 -3.21
C PRO A 178 1.56 -5.36 -4.03
N ASN A 179 0.54 -6.08 -4.49
CA ASN A 179 0.73 -7.34 -5.24
C ASN A 179 1.05 -7.15 -6.72
N THR A 180 0.43 -6.16 -7.35
CA THR A 180 0.59 -5.89 -8.79
C THR A 180 1.53 -4.72 -9.02
N GLY A 181 1.70 -3.86 -8.02
CA GLY A 181 2.54 -2.68 -8.06
C GLY A 181 4.01 -2.95 -7.78
N CYS A 182 4.88 -2.18 -8.41
CA CYS A 182 6.27 -1.99 -8.03
C CYS A 182 6.49 -0.52 -7.66
N LEU A 183 7.36 -0.25 -6.70
CA LEU A 183 7.71 1.12 -6.36
C LEU A 183 8.36 1.80 -7.58
N LEU A 184 7.83 2.95 -7.94
CA LEU A 184 8.34 3.87 -8.95
C LEU A 184 9.83 4.11 -8.73
N HIS A 185 10.66 3.81 -9.72
CA HIS A 185 12.07 4.15 -9.68
C HIS A 185 12.43 5.00 -10.89
N SER A 186 12.89 6.23 -10.65
CA SER A 186 13.49 7.07 -11.69
C SER A 186 15.00 7.02 -11.56
N SER A 187 15.66 6.47 -12.58
CA SER A 187 17.11 6.32 -12.61
C SER A 187 17.82 7.66 -12.69
N ARG A 188 18.98 7.78 -12.03
CA ARG A 188 19.86 8.95 -12.21
C ARG A 188 20.67 8.88 -13.52
N ASP A 189 20.76 7.68 -14.08
CA ASP A 189 21.54 7.43 -15.28
C ASP A 189 20.71 7.81 -16.51
N LYS A 190 21.34 8.54 -17.44
CA LYS A 190 20.68 8.95 -18.68
C LYS A 190 20.47 7.72 -19.59
N PRO A 191 19.39 7.71 -20.39
CA PRO A 191 19.21 6.70 -21.42
C PRO A 191 20.43 6.63 -22.34
N LEU A 192 20.84 5.41 -22.70
CA LEU A 192 21.95 5.22 -23.62
C LEU A 192 21.57 5.65 -25.02
N VAL A 193 22.37 6.55 -25.61
CA VAL A 193 22.28 6.91 -27.03
C VAL A 193 23.13 5.91 -27.80
N LEU A 194 22.48 4.97 -28.48
CA LEU A 194 23.15 3.92 -29.24
C LEU A 194 23.29 4.32 -30.71
N PRO A 195 24.43 4.02 -31.38
CA PRO A 195 24.58 4.22 -32.81
C PRO A 195 23.56 3.39 -33.59
N SER A 196 22.95 3.95 -34.63
CA SER A 196 21.90 3.28 -35.43
C SER A 196 22.33 1.94 -36.05
N GLN A 197 23.63 1.78 -36.35
CA GLN A 197 24.18 0.58 -36.99
C GLN A 197 24.28 -0.64 -36.05
N TRP A 198 24.54 -0.40 -34.75
CA TRP A 198 24.85 -1.45 -33.77
C TRP A 198 23.87 -1.49 -32.60
N GLY A 199 23.14 -0.40 -32.33
CA GLY A 199 22.16 -0.30 -31.27
C GLY A 199 21.12 -1.41 -31.31
N PRO A 200 20.39 -1.61 -32.43
CA PRO A 200 19.39 -2.67 -32.54
C PRO A 200 19.98 -4.08 -32.36
N LYS A 201 21.24 -4.29 -32.80
CA LYS A 201 21.93 -5.58 -32.62
C LYS A 201 22.24 -5.83 -31.14
N LEU A 202 22.76 -4.81 -30.44
CA LEU A 202 23.05 -4.91 -29.02
C LEU A 202 21.77 -5.11 -28.20
N GLU A 203 20.71 -4.35 -28.51
CA GLU A 203 19.40 -4.48 -27.88
C GLU A 203 18.85 -5.90 -28.04
N GLY A 204 18.88 -6.46 -29.25
CA GLY A 204 18.43 -7.84 -29.50
C GLY A 204 19.24 -8.90 -28.72
N VAL A 205 20.56 -8.71 -28.56
CA VAL A 205 21.40 -9.62 -27.75
C VAL A 205 21.06 -9.48 -26.26
N VAL A 206 20.96 -8.24 -25.75
CA VAL A 206 20.67 -7.96 -24.34
C VAL A 206 19.28 -8.46 -23.97
N ASP A 207 18.27 -8.29 -24.83
CA ASP A 207 16.92 -8.79 -24.60
C ASP A 207 16.88 -10.33 -24.56
N LYS A 208 17.62 -10.99 -25.45
CA LYS A 208 17.71 -12.46 -25.43
C LYS A 208 18.39 -12.97 -24.16
N LEU A 209 19.45 -12.29 -23.70
CA LEU A 209 20.10 -12.60 -22.43
C LEU A 209 19.16 -12.35 -21.24
N TYR A 210 18.44 -11.23 -21.24
CA TYR A 210 17.46 -10.89 -20.21
C TYR A 210 16.42 -11.99 -20.05
N TRP A 211 15.78 -12.42 -21.14
CA TRP A 211 14.75 -13.46 -21.09
C TRP A 211 15.30 -14.80 -20.63
N LYS A 212 16.49 -15.19 -21.10
CA LYS A 212 17.14 -16.45 -20.70
C LYS A 212 17.52 -16.46 -19.22
N LEU A 213 18.04 -15.35 -18.70
CA LEU A 213 18.35 -15.20 -17.28
C LEU A 213 17.09 -15.16 -16.42
N LYS A 214 16.03 -14.48 -16.87
CA LYS A 214 14.75 -14.44 -16.16
C LYS A 214 14.08 -15.81 -16.06
N GLU A 215 14.13 -16.59 -17.14
CA GLU A 215 13.68 -17.99 -17.15
C GLU A 215 14.52 -18.83 -16.18
N SER A 216 15.85 -18.69 -16.23
CA SER A 216 16.78 -19.40 -15.35
C SER A 216 16.61 -19.03 -13.88
N GLN A 217 16.30 -17.78 -13.54
CA GLN A 217 16.01 -17.34 -12.15
C GLN A 217 14.83 -18.06 -11.51
N ARG A 218 13.84 -18.49 -12.30
CA ARG A 218 12.70 -19.27 -11.77
C ARG A 218 13.11 -20.68 -11.37
N VAL A 219 14.15 -21.22 -12.02
CA VAL A 219 14.62 -22.61 -11.84
C VAL A 219 15.82 -22.67 -10.90
N THR A 220 16.68 -21.66 -10.94
CA THR A 220 17.93 -21.56 -10.19
C THR A 220 17.89 -20.27 -9.37
N ARG A 221 18.12 -20.36 -8.06
CA ARG A 221 18.16 -19.22 -7.13
C ARG A 221 19.41 -18.33 -7.37
N THR A 222 19.67 -17.94 -8.62
CA THR A 222 20.82 -17.10 -8.97
C THR A 222 20.54 -15.64 -8.57
N GLY A 223 21.54 -14.98 -8.01
CA GLY A 223 21.46 -13.56 -7.65
C GLY A 223 21.70 -12.60 -8.82
N VAL A 224 22.00 -13.13 -10.01
CA VAL A 224 22.36 -12.33 -11.19
C VAL A 224 21.09 -11.78 -11.84
N ARG A 225 20.92 -10.46 -11.82
CA ARG A 225 19.86 -9.75 -12.55
C ARG A 225 20.45 -8.98 -13.72
N VAL A 226 19.76 -9.07 -14.86
CA VAL A 226 20.00 -8.21 -16.01
C VAL A 226 18.76 -7.34 -16.19
N CYS A 227 18.96 -6.07 -16.46
CA CYS A 227 17.89 -5.12 -16.80
C CYS A 227 17.82 -4.99 -18.32
N HIS A 228 16.65 -4.61 -18.84
CA HIS A 228 16.56 -4.18 -20.24
C HIS A 228 17.47 -2.98 -20.47
N LEU A 229 18.01 -2.88 -21.68
CA LEU A 229 19.03 -1.89 -22.03
C LEU A 229 18.58 -0.45 -21.77
N HIS A 230 17.30 -0.18 -22.03
CA HIS A 230 16.64 1.13 -21.87
C HIS A 230 15.93 1.31 -20.51
N HIS A 231 15.81 0.26 -19.70
CA HIS A 231 15.18 0.32 -18.37
C HIS A 231 16.19 -0.08 -17.29
N ARG A 232 17.29 0.69 -17.20
CA ARG A 232 18.34 0.47 -16.21
C ARG A 232 17.96 1.11 -14.89
N SER A 233 18.04 0.34 -13.81
CA SER A 233 17.97 0.89 -12.46
C SER A 233 19.36 1.32 -11.98
N ASN A 234 19.40 2.18 -10.97
CA ASN A 234 20.65 2.51 -10.28
C ASN A 234 21.34 1.22 -9.78
N ILE A 235 22.67 1.16 -9.89
CA ILE A 235 23.47 -0.02 -9.54
C ILE A 235 23.22 -0.49 -8.10
N ASP A 236 23.11 0.46 -7.17
CA ASP A 236 22.84 0.22 -5.75
C ASP A 236 21.46 -0.43 -5.48
N ARG A 237 20.57 -0.46 -6.48
CA ARG A 237 19.21 -0.97 -6.38
C ARG A 237 18.98 -2.30 -7.09
N LEU A 238 19.98 -2.85 -7.80
CA LEU A 238 19.83 -4.07 -8.59
C LEU A 238 19.30 -5.25 -7.77
N HIS A 239 19.74 -5.39 -6.52
CA HIS A 239 19.32 -6.49 -5.63
C HIS A 239 18.07 -6.16 -4.79
N ASN A 240 17.62 -4.91 -4.76
CA ASN A 240 16.55 -4.45 -3.88
C ASN A 240 15.50 -3.61 -4.63
N SER A 241 15.27 -3.91 -5.91
CA SER A 241 14.44 -3.10 -6.81
C SER A 241 12.99 -2.91 -6.32
N CYS A 242 12.49 -3.83 -5.51
CA CYS A 242 11.10 -3.84 -5.02
C CYS A 242 10.92 -3.14 -3.67
N LYS A 243 11.98 -2.67 -3.01
CA LYS A 243 11.89 -1.97 -1.73
C LYS A 243 12.16 -0.48 -1.91
N TYR A 244 11.56 0.31 -1.02
CA TYR A 244 11.91 1.71 -0.91
C TYR A 244 13.36 1.83 -0.41
N GLY A 245 14.06 2.84 -0.88
CA GLY A 245 15.43 3.10 -0.45
C GLY A 245 15.97 4.39 -1.05
N TYR A 246 17.16 4.77 -0.62
CA TYR A 246 17.84 5.95 -1.15
C TYR A 246 17.99 5.87 -2.68
N GLY A 247 17.95 7.03 -3.34
CA GLY A 247 17.99 7.11 -4.79
C GLY A 247 16.77 6.50 -5.49
N GLN A 248 15.60 6.48 -4.82
CA GLN A 248 14.34 6.03 -5.44
C GLN A 248 14.00 6.86 -6.68
N VAL A 249 14.16 8.18 -6.59
CA VAL A 249 13.90 9.13 -7.69
C VAL A 249 15.16 9.95 -7.98
N SER A 250 15.30 10.37 -9.23
CA SER A 250 16.44 11.16 -9.70
C SER A 250 16.24 12.66 -9.45
N VAL A 251 17.31 13.44 -9.57
CA VAL A 251 17.20 14.91 -9.53
C VAL A 251 16.39 15.44 -10.71
N ASP A 252 16.44 14.76 -11.86
CA ASP A 252 15.64 15.11 -13.05
C ASP A 252 14.13 14.93 -12.81
N PHE A 253 13.76 13.88 -12.08
CA PHE A 253 12.40 13.68 -11.58
C PHE A 253 11.96 14.84 -10.68
N LEU A 254 12.77 15.19 -9.67
CA LEU A 254 12.46 16.27 -8.73
C LEU A 254 12.40 17.64 -9.43
N LYS A 255 13.29 17.89 -10.39
CA LYS A 255 13.27 19.09 -11.23
C LYS A 255 11.94 19.19 -11.98
N THR A 256 11.51 18.11 -12.62
CA THR A 256 10.22 18.08 -13.33
C THR A 256 9.05 18.37 -12.37
N ALA A 257 9.12 17.88 -11.13
CA ALA A 257 8.10 18.10 -10.12
C ALA A 257 7.92 19.58 -9.73
N VAL A 258 9.01 20.34 -9.64
CA VAL A 258 8.95 21.77 -9.26
C VAL A 258 8.72 22.73 -10.43
N MET A 259 8.87 22.24 -11.66
CA MET A 259 8.65 23.07 -12.87
C MET A 259 7.19 23.52 -12.98
N SER A 260 6.99 24.72 -13.52
CA SER A 260 5.66 25.23 -13.87
C SER A 260 5.07 24.47 -15.07
N VAL A 261 3.76 24.61 -15.29
CA VAL A 261 3.08 23.99 -16.43
C VAL A 261 3.67 24.48 -17.77
N GLU A 262 4.04 25.75 -17.85
CA GLU A 262 4.64 26.38 -19.03
C GLU A 262 6.07 25.87 -19.30
N GLU A 263 6.86 25.73 -18.23
CA GLU A 263 8.22 25.19 -18.31
C GLU A 263 8.22 23.72 -18.77
N ARG A 264 7.25 22.92 -18.29
CA ARG A 264 7.10 21.52 -18.70
C ARG A 264 6.72 21.36 -20.17
N ALA A 265 6.07 22.36 -20.78
CA ALA A 265 5.70 22.30 -22.19
C ALA A 265 6.89 22.55 -23.14
N THR A 266 7.95 23.22 -22.65
CA THR A 266 9.08 23.67 -23.48
C THR A 266 10.39 22.94 -23.19
N SER A 267 10.50 22.32 -22.01
CA SER A 267 11.71 21.63 -21.56
C SER A 267 11.59 20.12 -21.63
N THR A 268 12.73 19.42 -21.58
CA THR A 268 12.75 17.96 -21.37
C THR A 268 12.20 17.62 -20.00
N VAL A 269 11.16 16.80 -19.97
CA VAL A 269 10.46 16.36 -18.76
C VAL A 269 10.75 14.90 -18.45
N ASN A 270 10.78 14.58 -17.16
CA ASN A 270 10.93 13.21 -16.71
C ASN A 270 9.60 12.45 -16.86
N MET A 271 9.61 11.39 -17.68
CA MET A 271 8.40 10.61 -17.97
C MET A 271 7.88 9.83 -16.75
N ASP A 272 8.77 9.38 -15.86
CA ASP A 272 8.36 8.66 -14.64
C ASP A 272 7.54 9.56 -13.72
N TYR A 273 7.88 10.86 -13.65
CA TYR A 273 7.11 11.86 -12.91
C TYR A 273 5.72 12.07 -13.50
N LEU A 274 5.63 12.23 -14.82
CA LEU A 274 4.34 12.43 -15.49
C LEU A 274 3.43 11.21 -15.33
N GLU A 275 3.99 10.01 -15.43
CA GLU A 275 3.24 8.78 -15.23
C GLU A 275 2.73 8.67 -13.79
N HIS A 276 3.60 8.94 -12.81
CA HIS A 276 3.18 8.98 -11.41
C HIS A 276 2.06 10.00 -11.18
N GLN A 277 2.23 11.23 -11.66
CA GLN A 277 1.23 12.29 -11.50
C GLN A 277 -0.12 11.92 -12.13
N LYS A 278 -0.09 11.29 -13.31
CA LYS A 278 -1.28 10.77 -13.99
C LYS A 278 -2.00 9.76 -13.10
N ARG A 279 -1.29 8.76 -12.57
CA ARG A 279 -1.90 7.69 -11.75
C ARG A 279 -2.44 8.20 -10.42
N ILE A 280 -1.77 9.18 -9.79
CA ILE A 280 -2.30 9.86 -8.60
C ILE A 280 -3.58 10.64 -8.96
N SER A 281 -3.59 11.38 -10.07
CA SER A 281 -4.79 12.11 -10.49
C SER A 281 -5.97 11.19 -10.80
N GLU A 282 -5.72 10.03 -11.43
CA GLU A 282 -6.75 9.01 -11.71
C GLU A 282 -7.29 8.37 -10.43
N SER A 283 -6.49 8.25 -9.38
CA SER A 283 -6.94 7.79 -8.06
C SER A 283 -7.80 8.83 -7.31
N GLY A 284 -7.76 10.10 -7.74
CA GLY A 284 -8.47 11.20 -7.12
C GLY A 284 -7.91 11.65 -5.77
N LEU A 285 -6.72 11.17 -5.38
CA LEU A 285 -6.05 11.54 -4.13
C LEU A 285 -5.46 12.95 -4.20
N ASP A 286 -5.67 13.72 -3.13
CA ASP A 286 -4.97 14.99 -2.91
C ASP A 286 -3.71 14.77 -2.07
N LEU A 287 -2.67 14.25 -2.72
CA LEU A 287 -1.38 13.99 -2.07
C LEU A 287 -0.70 15.29 -1.61
N GLN A 288 -0.93 16.41 -2.30
CA GLN A 288 -0.26 17.67 -1.98
C GLN A 288 -0.71 18.20 -0.62
N SER A 289 -2.00 18.12 -0.32
CA SER A 289 -2.54 18.50 1.00
C SER A 289 -1.99 17.61 2.12
N CYS A 290 -1.86 16.30 1.89
CA CYS A 290 -1.23 15.39 2.86
C CYS A 290 0.23 15.77 3.15
N LEU A 291 1.02 16.03 2.09
CA LEU A 291 2.43 16.40 2.23
C LEU A 291 2.59 17.76 2.91
N GLN A 292 1.79 18.76 2.54
CA GLN A 292 1.84 20.09 3.16
C GLN A 292 1.52 20.01 4.65
N PHE A 293 0.48 19.26 5.04
CA PHE A 293 0.13 19.04 6.44
C PHE A 293 1.31 18.46 7.25
N LEU A 294 1.99 17.43 6.72
CA LEU A 294 3.13 16.82 7.42
C LEU A 294 4.32 17.76 7.50
N LEU A 295 4.61 18.51 6.43
CA LEU A 295 5.68 19.51 6.47
C LEU A 295 5.43 20.55 7.56
N ASP A 296 4.19 21.03 7.69
CA ASP A 296 3.82 22.01 8.72
C ASP A 296 3.91 21.41 10.13
N LEU A 297 3.40 20.18 10.33
CA LEU A 297 3.44 19.47 11.61
C LEU A 297 4.88 19.16 12.04
N TYR A 298 5.69 18.59 11.16
CA TYR A 298 7.08 18.23 11.42
C TYR A 298 7.94 19.48 11.65
N SER A 299 7.65 20.57 10.94
CA SER A 299 8.31 21.86 11.18
C SER A 299 8.01 22.42 12.57
N GLN A 300 6.80 22.19 13.11
CA GLN A 300 6.48 22.58 14.49
C GLN A 300 7.21 21.68 15.51
N TRP A 301 7.17 20.36 15.31
CA TRP A 301 7.77 19.38 16.22
C TRP A 301 9.31 19.42 16.27
N THR A 302 9.95 19.91 15.22
CA THR A 302 11.42 20.09 15.18
C THR A 302 11.88 21.40 15.82
N GLN A 303 10.97 22.29 16.25
CA GLN A 303 11.35 23.52 16.95
C GLN A 303 11.88 23.21 18.36
N PRO A 304 12.93 23.92 18.82
CA PRO A 304 13.59 23.65 20.09
C PRO A 304 12.72 23.87 21.33
N LYS A 305 11.54 24.49 21.18
CA LYS A 305 10.60 24.77 22.27
C LYS A 305 9.57 23.66 22.50
N VAL A 306 9.45 22.73 21.56
CA VAL A 306 8.50 21.62 21.66
C VAL A 306 9.23 20.44 22.30
N ASN A 307 8.76 19.98 23.46
CA ASN A 307 9.34 18.84 24.16
C ASN A 307 8.95 17.53 23.47
N VAL A 308 9.61 17.25 22.34
CA VAL A 308 9.48 15.99 21.58
C VAL A 308 10.59 15.03 21.99
N THR A 309 10.26 13.74 22.14
CA THR A 309 11.27 12.72 22.46
C THR A 309 12.25 12.51 21.30
N LEU A 310 13.49 12.11 21.62
CA LEU A 310 14.50 11.81 20.60
C LEU A 310 14.05 10.72 19.62
N SER A 311 13.34 9.69 20.09
CA SER A 311 12.83 8.62 19.23
C SER A 311 11.85 9.15 18.18
N LEU A 312 10.92 10.03 18.59
CA LEU A 312 9.98 10.64 17.67
C LEU A 312 10.69 11.61 16.70
N LEU A 313 11.66 12.40 17.17
CA LEU A 313 12.47 13.25 16.29
C LEU A 313 13.22 12.45 15.22
N LEU A 314 13.84 11.33 15.59
CA LEU A 314 14.53 10.45 14.63
C LEU A 314 13.57 9.86 13.60
N GLU A 315 12.35 9.53 14.01
CA GLU A 315 11.33 9.00 13.11
C GLU A 315 10.78 10.07 12.16
N ILE A 316 10.57 11.30 12.65
CA ILE A 316 10.17 12.45 11.82
C ILE A 316 11.20 12.74 10.73
N VAL A 317 12.50 12.73 11.09
CA VAL A 317 13.58 12.98 10.11
C VAL A 317 13.72 11.84 9.10
N ARG A 318 13.35 10.62 9.50
CA ARG A 318 13.38 9.45 8.64
C ARG A 318 12.21 9.42 7.66
N SER A 319 11.02 9.84 8.10
CA SER A 319 9.80 9.93 7.29
C SER A 319 9.93 10.92 6.14
#